data_AF-A0A8J4M4T7-F1
#
_entry.id   AF-A0A8J4M4T7-F1
#
_cell.length_a   1.000
_cell.length_b   1.000
_cell.length_c   1.000
_cell.angle_alpha   90.00
_cell.angle_beta   90.00
_cell.angle_gamma   90.00
#
_symmetry.space_group_name_H-M   'P 1'
#
loop_
_entity.id
_entity.type
_entity.pdbx_description
1 polymer ?
#
loop_
_entity_poly.entity_id
_entity_poly.type
_entity_poly.pdbx_seq_one_letter_code
_entity_poly.pdbx_strand_id
1 'polypeptide(L)'
;MTDILQKLIDNEITVDQAHDILDQTIDDFHDGKLAQEIHEALHLDNYEWTAICHSINLGVLAEWRQSGWPGSCSQCGTEIDYKKYGWTIKNNQLKGLNCC
;
A
#
# COMPACT_ATOMS: atom_id res chain seq x y z
N MET A 1 -17.59 -1.50 1.54
CA MET A 1 -16.15 -1.53 1.83
C MET A 1 -15.57 -2.77 1.18
N THR A 2 -14.51 -2.59 0.43
CA THR A 2 -13.86 -3.65 -0.34
C THR A 2 -12.46 -3.78 0.20
N ASP A 3 -12.08 -4.93 0.77
CA ASP A 3 -10.69 -5.15 1.13
C ASP A 3 -9.88 -5.51 -0.11
N ILE A 4 -9.21 -4.51 -0.68
CA ILE A 4 -8.56 -4.63 -1.98
C ILE A 4 -7.34 -5.55 -1.96
N LEU A 5 -6.53 -5.49 -0.89
CA LEU A 5 -5.34 -6.33 -0.79
C LEU A 5 -5.71 -7.77 -0.44
N GLN A 6 -6.75 -7.98 0.39
CA GLN A 6 -7.23 -9.34 0.66
C GLN A 6 -7.76 -10.01 -0.62
N LYS A 7 -8.48 -9.28 -1.48
CA LYS A 7 -8.92 -9.80 -2.78
C LYS A 7 -7.76 -10.22 -3.70
N LEU A 8 -6.64 -9.49 -3.66
CA LEU A 8 -5.42 -9.87 -4.37
C LEU A 8 -4.80 -11.15 -3.76
N ILE A 9 -4.69 -11.21 -2.44
CA ILE A 9 -4.16 -12.38 -1.71
C ILE A 9 -4.96 -13.65 -2.04
N ASP A 10 -6.29 -13.52 -2.10
CA ASP A 10 -7.21 -14.62 -2.40
C ASP A 10 -7.32 -14.94 -3.89
N ASN A 11 -6.58 -14.22 -4.76
CA ASN A 11 -6.62 -14.33 -6.22
C ASN A 11 -8.03 -14.11 -6.82
N GLU A 12 -8.89 -13.34 -6.14
CA GLU A 12 -10.22 -12.97 -6.64
C GLU A 12 -10.16 -11.90 -7.73
N ILE A 13 -9.11 -11.07 -7.70
CA ILE A 13 -8.82 -10.04 -8.69
C ILE A 13 -7.35 -10.09 -9.08
N THR A 14 -7.05 -9.59 -10.26
CA THR A 14 -5.67 -9.34 -10.74
C THR A 14 -5.15 -8.00 -10.24
N VAL A 15 -3.83 -7.78 -10.35
CA VAL A 15 -3.20 -6.50 -10.00
C VAL A 15 -3.76 -5.34 -10.84
N ASP A 16 -4.02 -5.56 -12.13
CA ASP A 16 -4.60 -4.54 -13.01
C ASP A 16 -6.02 -4.18 -12.56
N GLN A 17 -6.85 -5.18 -12.23
CA GLN A 17 -8.19 -4.93 -11.67
C GLN A 17 -8.14 -4.22 -10.31
N ALA A 18 -7.12 -4.46 -9.49
CA ALA A 18 -6.94 -3.72 -8.25
C ALA A 18 -6.56 -2.25 -8.53
N HIS A 19 -5.77 -1.97 -9.55
CA HIS A 19 -5.53 -0.59 -9.98
C HIS A 19 -6.82 0.09 -10.47
N ASP A 20 -7.62 -0.59 -11.29
CA ASP A 20 -8.92 -0.06 -11.74
C ASP A 20 -9.86 0.26 -10.55
N ILE A 21 -9.90 -0.60 -9.54
CA ILE A 21 -10.71 -0.37 -8.32
C ILE A 21 -10.19 0.82 -7.52
N LEU A 22 -8.87 0.95 -7.36
CA LEU A 22 -8.25 2.07 -6.66
C LEU A 22 -8.56 3.40 -7.37
N ASP A 23 -8.36 3.45 -8.68
CA ASP A 23 -8.62 4.64 -9.51
C ASP A 23 -10.09 5.04 -9.45
N GLN A 24 -11.00 4.07 -9.61
CA GLN A 24 -12.44 4.34 -9.50
C GLN A 24 -12.83 4.85 -8.11
N THR A 25 -12.20 4.34 -7.04
CA THR A 25 -12.46 4.81 -5.68
C THR A 25 -11.97 6.24 -5.48
N ILE A 26 -10.82 6.60 -6.05
CA ILE A 26 -10.30 7.98 -6.04
C ILE A 26 -11.26 8.91 -6.79
N ASP A 27 -11.74 8.51 -7.96
CA ASP A 27 -12.69 9.30 -8.74
C ASP A 27 -14.01 9.49 -7.98
N ASP A 28 -14.55 8.43 -7.37
CA ASP A 28 -15.77 8.54 -6.56
C ASP A 28 -15.59 9.41 -5.31
N PHE A 29 -14.37 9.47 -4.76
CA PHE A 29 -14.04 10.39 -3.66
C PHE A 29 -14.02 11.84 -4.14
N HIS A 30 -13.35 12.13 -5.25
CA HIS A 30 -13.34 13.47 -5.84
C HIS A 30 -14.71 13.96 -6.29
N ASP A 31 -15.58 13.05 -6.75
CA ASP A 31 -16.97 13.33 -7.12
C ASP A 31 -17.91 13.49 -5.91
N GLY A 32 -17.43 13.27 -4.69
CA GLY A 32 -18.23 13.34 -3.46
C GLY A 32 -19.26 12.21 -3.32
N LYS A 33 -19.07 11.09 -4.03
CA LYS A 33 -19.91 9.89 -3.94
C LYS A 33 -19.51 8.99 -2.76
N LEU A 34 -18.28 9.14 -2.27
CA LEU A 34 -17.77 8.47 -1.09
C LEU A 34 -17.95 9.36 0.15
N ALA A 35 -18.63 8.82 1.16
CA ALA A 35 -18.81 9.47 2.46
C ALA A 35 -17.61 9.32 3.40
N GLN A 36 -16.68 8.42 3.06
CA GLN A 36 -15.53 8.02 3.87
C GLN A 36 -14.23 8.25 3.11
N GLU A 37 -13.10 8.23 3.81
CA GLU A 37 -11.79 8.40 3.19
C GLU A 37 -11.43 7.20 2.28
N ILE A 38 -10.58 7.42 1.28
CA ILE A 38 -10.21 6.40 0.28
C ILE A 38 -9.63 5.14 0.96
N HIS A 39 -8.72 5.31 1.92
CA HIS A 39 -8.08 4.19 2.62
C HIS A 39 -9.09 3.37 3.42
N GLU A 40 -10.09 4.02 4.04
CA GLU A 40 -11.17 3.34 4.75
C GLU A 40 -12.05 2.55 3.76
N ALA A 41 -12.33 3.11 2.58
CA ALA A 41 -13.17 2.47 1.55
C ALA A 41 -12.57 1.15 1.04
N LEU A 42 -11.24 1.13 0.97
CA LEU A 42 -10.41 0.03 0.48
C LEU A 42 -9.90 -0.91 1.59
N HIS A 43 -10.29 -0.67 2.85
CA HIS A 43 -9.83 -1.43 4.02
C HIS A 43 -8.29 -1.48 4.15
N LEU A 44 -7.67 -0.33 3.92
CA LEU A 44 -6.23 -0.12 4.07
C LEU A 44 -5.94 0.52 5.42
N ASP A 45 -4.91 0.04 6.10
CA ASP A 45 -4.36 0.78 7.23
C ASP A 45 -3.55 2.01 6.76
N ASN A 46 -3.17 2.86 7.71
CA ASN A 46 -2.44 4.09 7.39
C ASN A 46 -1.07 3.83 6.75
N TYR A 47 -0.42 2.71 7.06
CA TYR A 47 0.91 2.38 6.54
C TYR A 47 0.82 1.86 5.11
N GLU A 48 -0.18 1.05 4.82
CA GLU A 48 -0.50 0.55 3.49
C GLU A 48 -0.92 1.68 2.56
N TRP A 49 -1.80 2.56 3.03
CA TRP A 49 -2.16 3.77 2.30
C TRP A 49 -0.95 4.65 2.02
N THR A 50 -0.06 4.81 3.00
CA THR A 50 1.19 5.56 2.83
C THR A 50 2.09 4.90 1.78
N ALA A 51 2.22 3.58 1.75
CA ALA A 51 3.02 2.89 0.74
C ALA A 51 2.43 3.02 -0.67
N ILE A 52 1.10 3.01 -0.81
CA ILE A 52 0.42 3.32 -2.08
C ILE A 52 0.71 4.76 -2.51
N CYS A 53 0.65 5.72 -1.59
CA CYS A 53 1.04 7.11 -1.86
C CYS A 53 2.52 7.23 -2.31
N HIS A 54 3.38 6.29 -1.92
CA HIS A 54 4.76 6.15 -2.39
C HIS A 54 4.91 5.25 -3.63
N SER A 55 3.81 5.00 -4.35
CA SER A 55 3.77 4.24 -5.62
C SER A 55 4.30 2.81 -5.52
N ILE A 56 4.06 2.13 -4.40
CA ILE A 56 4.28 0.67 -4.33
C ILE A 56 3.34 -0.05 -5.30
N ASN A 57 3.81 -1.12 -5.93
CA ASN A 57 2.97 -2.05 -6.65
C ASN A 57 2.02 -2.78 -5.67
N LEU A 58 0.72 -2.83 -6.02
CA LEU A 58 -0.30 -3.43 -5.14
C LEU A 58 -0.08 -4.93 -4.89
N GLY A 59 0.49 -5.66 -5.85
CA GLY A 59 0.86 -7.07 -5.66
C GLY A 59 1.95 -7.24 -4.59
N VAL A 60 2.98 -6.40 -4.63
CA VAL A 60 4.05 -6.41 -3.61
C VAL A 60 3.50 -6.03 -2.23
N LEU A 61 2.61 -5.04 -2.17
CA LEU A 61 1.97 -4.66 -0.90
C LEU A 61 1.08 -5.77 -0.34
N ALA A 62 0.34 -6.47 -1.20
CA ALA A 62 -0.46 -7.63 -0.83
C ALA A 62 0.42 -8.77 -0.27
N GLU A 63 1.57 -9.04 -0.89
CA GLU A 63 2.57 -9.96 -0.36
C GLU A 63 3.03 -9.52 1.03
N TRP A 64 3.39 -8.25 1.24
CA TRP A 64 3.82 -7.74 2.54
C TRP A 64 2.74 -7.81 3.61
N ARG A 65 1.47 -7.59 3.25
CA ARG A 65 0.35 -7.80 4.18
C ARG A 65 0.27 -9.26 4.62
N GLN A 66 0.44 -10.21 3.69
CA GLN A 66 0.36 -11.64 3.97
C GLN A 66 1.58 -12.16 4.74
N SER A 67 2.80 -11.80 4.33
CA SER A 67 4.06 -12.35 4.85
C SER A 67 4.71 -11.52 5.95
N GLY A 68 4.20 -10.31 6.19
CA GLY A 68 4.85 -9.30 7.01
C GLY A 68 5.72 -8.35 6.19
N TRP A 69 5.78 -7.10 6.65
CA TRP A 69 6.58 -6.04 6.04
C TRP A 69 8.08 -6.26 6.26
N PRO A 70 8.95 -5.76 5.35
CA PRO A 70 10.39 -5.78 5.56
C PRO A 70 10.78 -5.06 6.85
N GLY A 71 11.61 -5.69 7.69
CA GLY A 71 12.14 -5.10 8.92
C GLY A 71 13.46 -4.35 8.76
N SER A 72 13.96 -4.18 7.53
CA SER A 72 15.24 -3.52 7.27
C SER A 72 15.26 -2.80 5.91
N CYS A 73 16.15 -1.82 5.82
CA CYS A 73 16.38 -1.05 4.60
C CYS A 73 16.95 -1.95 3.50
N SER A 74 16.28 -2.00 2.35
CA SER A 74 16.76 -2.74 1.18
C SER A 74 18.11 -2.28 0.63
N GLN A 75 18.58 -1.07 0.97
CA GLN A 75 19.83 -0.49 0.49
C GLN A 75 21.00 -0.66 1.48
N CYS A 76 20.82 -0.30 2.74
CA CYS A 76 21.90 -0.31 3.75
C CYS A 76 21.72 -1.37 4.85
N GLY A 77 20.63 -2.14 4.87
CA GLY A 77 20.37 -3.17 5.87
C GLY A 77 20.04 -2.66 7.28
N THR A 78 20.04 -1.35 7.50
CA THR A 78 19.62 -0.75 8.78
C THR A 78 18.19 -1.16 9.11
N GLU A 79 17.95 -1.51 10.38
CA GLU A 79 16.62 -1.86 10.87
C GLU A 79 15.60 -0.74 10.60
N ILE A 80 14.42 -1.11 10.12
CA ILE A 80 13.30 -0.20 9.90
C ILE A 80 12.09 -0.76 10.64
N ASP A 81 11.51 0.09 11.48
CA ASP A 81 10.16 -0.09 11.98
C ASP A 81 9.20 0.69 11.08
N TYR A 82 8.49 0.00 10.18
CA TYR A 82 7.55 0.63 9.24
C TYR A 82 6.37 1.32 9.95
N LYS A 83 6.15 1.04 11.24
CA LYS A 83 5.13 1.73 12.04
C LYS A 83 5.61 3.07 12.59
N LYS A 84 6.89 3.40 12.41
CA LYS A 84 7.48 4.70 12.76
C LYS A 84 7.78 5.50 11.49
N TYR A 85 7.96 6.81 11.64
CA TYR A 85 8.45 7.66 10.55
C TYR A 85 9.89 7.30 10.17
N GLY A 86 10.31 7.72 8.98
CA GLY A 86 11.70 7.56 8.53
C GLY A 86 11.91 6.53 7.42
N TRP A 87 10.86 6.13 6.72
CA TRP A 87 10.94 5.22 5.58
C TRP A 87 10.22 5.78 4.34
N THR A 88 10.49 5.17 3.19
CA THR A 88 9.83 5.43 1.91
C THR A 88 9.84 4.15 1.07
N ILE A 89 9.04 4.14 0.00
CA ILE A 89 9.09 3.08 -1.02
C ILE A 89 9.81 3.60 -2.26
N LYS A 90 10.75 2.80 -2.77
CA LYS A 90 11.42 3.06 -4.06
C LYS A 90 11.64 1.75 -4.78
N ASN A 91 11.17 1.64 -6.03
CA ASN A 91 11.25 0.42 -6.83
C ASN A 91 10.66 -0.82 -6.12
N ASN A 92 9.48 -0.67 -5.48
CA ASN A 92 8.84 -1.72 -4.68
C ASN A 92 9.67 -2.24 -3.49
N GLN A 93 10.59 -1.42 -2.97
CA GLN A 93 11.42 -1.79 -1.82
C GLN A 93 11.31 -0.76 -0.71
N LEU A 94 11.27 -1.24 0.53
CA LEU A 94 11.31 -0.40 1.72
C LEU A 94 12.72 0.17 1.90
N LYS A 95 12.82 1.49 2.05
CA LYS A 95 14.07 2.21 2.28
C LYS A 95 13.94 3.18 3.44
N GLY A 96 15.01 3.34 4.22
CA GLY A 96 15.08 4.38 5.24
C GLY A 96 15.34 5.74 4.59
N LEU A 97 14.66 6.80 5.03
CA LEU A 97 14.86 8.16 4.54
C LEU A 97 16.27 8.70 4.83
N ASN A 98 16.89 8.22 5.91
CA ASN A 98 18.26 8.58 6.29
C ASN A 98 19.34 7.74 5.59
N CYS A 99 18.95 6.84 4.69
CA CYS A 99 19.87 6.03 3.91
C CYS A 99 20.27 6.83 2.66
N CYS A 100 21.52 7.33 2.63
CA CYS A 100 22.10 8.09 1.51
C CYS A 100 22.06 7.31 0.19
#